data_AF-A0A0D6SAS9-F1
#
_entry.id   AF-A0A0D6SAS9-F1
#
_cell.length_a   1.000
_cell.length_b   1.000
_cell.length_c   1.000
_cell.angle_alpha   90.00
_cell.angle_beta   90.00
_cell.angle_gamma   90.00
#
_symmetry.space_group_name_H-M   'P 1'
#
loop_
_entity.id
_entity.type
_entity.pdbx_description
1 polymer ?
#
loop_
_entity_poly.entity_id
_entity_poly.type
_entity_poly.pdbx_seq_one_letter_code
_entity_poly.pdbx_strand_id
1 'polypeptide(L)'
;MEPQVYNVRIDIPEWVREEMLAPRTEYCSVTKQVDTSYRKMIGIGLAPGGIAKAWVGGACLPFKEIGRFVGVVERKGPSQGQTGGKYAWPELEPASKAYIEEHGIPYDSW
;
A
#
# COMPACT_ATOMS: atom_id res chain seq x y z
N MET A 1 -7.27 -20.21 -3.97
CA MET A 1 -6.70 -19.36 -2.91
C MET A 1 -7.22 -17.96 -3.16
N GLU A 2 -7.95 -17.37 -2.22
CA GLU A 2 -8.58 -16.06 -2.43
C GLU A 2 -7.56 -14.90 -2.50
N PRO A 3 -7.83 -13.83 -3.26
CA PRO A 3 -6.99 -12.64 -3.29
C PRO A 3 -6.97 -11.95 -1.92
N GLN A 4 -5.85 -12.08 -1.21
CA GLN A 4 -5.66 -11.38 0.06
C GLN A 4 -5.27 -9.92 -0.18
N VAL A 5 -5.90 -9.03 0.57
CA VAL A 5 -5.53 -7.61 0.65
C VAL A 5 -4.72 -7.38 1.91
N TYR A 6 -3.71 -6.53 1.82
CA TYR A 6 -2.81 -6.23 2.93
C TYR A 6 -2.81 -4.73 3.23
N ASN A 7 -2.86 -4.39 4.51
CA ASN A 7 -2.65 -3.04 4.99
C ASN A 7 -1.20 -2.89 5.46
N VAL A 8 -0.47 -1.93 4.90
CA VAL A 8 0.91 -1.63 5.27
C VAL A 8 1.01 -0.16 5.67
N ARG A 9 1.61 0.09 6.84
CA ARG A 9 2.02 1.42 7.26
C ARG A 9 3.52 1.59 7.03
N ILE A 10 3.89 2.65 6.31
CA ILE A 10 5.28 3.03 6.06
C ILE A 10 5.48 4.40 6.70
N ASP A 11 6.07 4.44 7.89
CA ASP A 11 6.45 5.69 8.52
C ASP A 11 7.71 6.24 7.83
N ILE A 12 7.67 7.51 7.44
CA ILE A 12 8.82 8.18 6.82
C ILE A 12 9.69 8.77 7.93
N PRO A 13 10.86 8.17 8.20
CA PRO A 13 11.73 8.61 9.30
C PRO A 13 12.38 9.95 8.99
N GLU A 14 12.83 10.65 10.02
CA GLU A 14 13.38 12.01 9.88
C GLU A 14 14.58 12.06 8.92
N TRP A 15 15.49 11.08 8.97
CA TRP A 15 16.63 11.02 8.06
C TRP A 15 16.21 11.01 6.57
N VAL A 16 15.04 10.44 6.24
CA VAL A 16 14.52 10.47 4.87
C VAL A 16 14.12 11.89 4.52
N ARG A 17 13.43 12.59 5.42
CA ARG A 17 13.02 13.99 5.22
C ARG A 17 14.25 14.90 5.04
N GLU A 18 15.25 14.74 5.90
CA GLU A 18 16.54 15.43 5.78
C GLU A 18 17.22 15.14 4.44
N GLU A 19 17.24 13.88 4.00
CA GLU A 19 17.82 13.50 2.71
C GLU A 19 17.04 14.06 1.51
N MET A 20 15.72 14.22 1.62
CA MET A 20 14.90 14.86 0.57
C MET A 20 15.17 16.38 0.46
N LEU A 21 15.61 17.02 1.55
CA LEU A 21 15.97 18.44 1.60
C LEU A 21 17.44 18.70 1.26
N ALA A 22 18.31 17.68 1.31
CA ALA A 22 19.72 17.82 1.04
C ALA A 22 20.02 17.90 -0.48
N PRO A 23 20.61 19.00 -0.99
CA PRO A 23 21.06 19.05 -2.36
C PRO A 23 22.25 18.12 -2.58
N ARG A 24 22.29 17.45 -3.74
CA ARG A 24 23.40 16.59 -4.17
C ARG A 24 23.83 16.99 -5.57
N THR A 25 25.12 17.26 -5.75
CA THR A 25 25.71 17.57 -7.04
C THR A 25 26.45 16.33 -7.56
N GLU A 26 25.92 15.74 -8.62
CA GLU A 26 26.50 14.55 -9.24
C GLU A 26 26.18 14.48 -10.73
N TYR A 27 26.87 13.59 -11.45
CA TYR A 27 26.61 13.38 -12.86
C TYR A 27 25.24 12.72 -13.06
N CYS A 28 24.36 13.41 -13.77
CA CYS A 28 23.04 12.90 -14.08
C CYS A 28 23.03 12.17 -15.43
N SER A 29 22.64 10.90 -15.41
CA SER A 29 22.59 10.07 -16.63
C SER A 29 21.48 10.48 -17.60
N VAL A 30 20.47 11.23 -17.14
CA VAL A 30 19.34 11.71 -17.93
C VAL A 30 19.72 12.96 -18.74
N THR A 31 20.34 13.95 -18.08
CA THR A 31 20.75 15.23 -18.70
C THR A 31 22.16 15.19 -19.29
N LYS A 32 22.96 14.14 -18.99
CA LYS A 32 24.35 13.95 -19.44
C LYS A 32 25.31 15.04 -18.96
N GLN A 33 25.04 15.65 -17.82
CA GLN A 33 25.86 16.69 -17.22
C GLN A 33 25.87 16.58 -15.69
N VAL A 34 26.76 17.33 -15.03
CA VAL A 34 26.77 17.44 -13.58
C VAL A 34 25.68 18.42 -13.16
N ASP A 35 24.70 17.94 -12.42
CA ASP A 35 23.55 18.72 -11.96
C ASP A 35 23.43 18.64 -10.44
N THR A 36 22.90 19.72 -9.84
CA THR A 36 22.45 19.69 -8.45
C THR A 36 21.00 19.24 -8.41
N SER A 37 20.73 18.11 -7.74
CA SER A 37 19.41 17.51 -7.62
C SER A 37 19.06 17.16 -6.17
N TYR A 38 17.83 16.71 -5.97
CA TYR A 38 17.28 16.31 -4.67
C TYR A 38 16.58 14.96 -4.80
N ARG A 39 16.49 14.21 -3.71
CA ARG A 39 15.67 12.98 -3.70
C ARG A 39 14.20 13.35 -3.49
N LYS A 40 13.49 13.60 -4.60
CA LYS A 40 12.09 14.09 -4.57
C LYS A 40 11.03 12.99 -4.66
N MET A 41 11.44 11.71 -4.63
CA MET A 41 10.55 10.59 -4.86
C MET A 41 10.68 9.53 -3.77
N ILE A 42 9.55 8.92 -3.41
CA ILE A 42 9.51 7.69 -2.63
C ILE A 42 8.93 6.61 -3.55
N GLY A 43 9.75 5.61 -3.86
CA GLY A 43 9.33 4.42 -4.59
C GLY A 43 8.85 3.36 -3.62
N ILE A 44 7.72 2.70 -3.93
CA ILE A 44 7.17 1.60 -3.14
C ILE A 44 7.03 0.38 -4.05
N GLY A 45 7.68 -0.71 -3.69
CA GLY A 45 7.59 -2.00 -4.37
C GLY A 45 6.72 -2.96 -3.55
N LEU A 46 5.75 -3.59 -4.19
CA LEU A 46 4.82 -4.53 -3.57
C LEU A 46 5.09 -5.94 -4.09
N ALA A 47 5.09 -6.93 -3.20
CA ALA A 47 5.26 -8.34 -3.54
C ALA A 47 4.16 -9.19 -2.87
N PRO A 48 3.87 -10.40 -3.41
CA PRO A 48 2.94 -11.33 -2.79
C PRO A 48 3.26 -11.61 -1.31
N GLY A 49 2.24 -11.92 -0.51
CA GLY A 49 2.39 -12.14 0.93
C GLY A 49 2.44 -10.84 1.76
N GLY A 50 1.98 -9.71 1.20
CA GLY A 50 1.87 -8.44 1.92
C GLY A 50 3.20 -7.72 2.14
N ILE A 51 4.23 -8.04 1.37
CA ILE A 51 5.54 -7.44 1.52
C ILE A 51 5.57 -6.11 0.77
N ALA A 52 5.98 -5.05 1.46
CA ALA A 52 6.34 -3.78 0.83
C ALA A 52 7.81 -3.45 1.09
N LYS A 53 8.47 -2.86 0.11
CA LYS A 53 9.76 -2.19 0.28
C LYS A 53 9.65 -0.75 -0.18
N ALA A 54 10.33 0.15 0.51
CA ALA A 54 10.33 1.56 0.16
C ALA A 54 11.75 2.10 0.01
N TRP A 55 11.91 3.02 -0.93
CA TRP A 55 13.17 3.70 -1.22
C TRP A 55 12.94 5.19 -1.44
N VAL A 56 13.88 6.01 -0.97
CA VAL A 56 13.93 7.44 -1.30
C VAL A 56 14.92 7.65 -2.45
N GLY A 57 14.53 8.40 -3.48
CA GLY A 57 15.35 8.61 -4.66
C GLY A 57 15.02 9.88 -5.43
N GLY A 58 15.75 10.11 -6.51
CA GLY A 58 15.59 11.26 -7.39
C GLY A 58 15.91 10.88 -8.83
N ALA A 59 15.48 11.68 -9.80
CA ALA A 59 15.65 11.37 -11.22
C ALA A 59 17.12 11.15 -11.62
N CYS A 60 18.02 11.88 -10.96
CA CYS A 60 19.47 11.79 -11.18
C CYS A 60 20.21 11.09 -10.05
N LEU A 61 19.53 10.76 -8.94
CA LEU A 61 20.19 10.31 -7.70
C LEU A 61 19.90 8.83 -7.42
N PRO A 62 20.88 8.04 -6.96
CA PRO A 62 20.65 6.66 -6.58
C PRO A 62 19.67 6.57 -5.41
N PHE A 63 18.84 5.53 -5.46
CA PHE A 63 17.85 5.22 -4.43
C PHE A 63 18.53 4.71 -3.16
N LYS A 64 18.03 5.17 -2.00
CA LYS A 64 18.41 4.66 -0.68
C LYS A 64 17.22 3.90 -0.09
N GLU A 65 17.46 2.67 0.39
CA GLU A 65 16.40 1.87 1.03
C GLU A 65 15.95 2.54 2.32
N ILE A 66 14.63 2.74 2.44
CA ILE A 66 13.97 3.19 3.67
C ILE A 66 13.76 1.99 4.57
N GLY A 67 13.27 0.89 4.00
CA GLY A 67 13.10 -0.36 4.72
C GLY A 67 12.21 -1.38 4.01
N ARG A 68 12.05 -2.51 4.67
CA ARG A 68 11.13 -3.59 4.33
C ARG A 68 10.04 -3.69 5.39
N PHE A 69 8.80 -3.79 4.92
CA PHE A 69 7.59 -3.80 5.73
C PHE A 69 6.77 -5.05 5.39
N VAL A 70 6.07 -5.58 6.39
CA VAL A 70 5.14 -6.69 6.23
C VAL A 70 3.77 -6.20 6.63
N GLY A 71 2.84 -6.27 5.68
CA GLY A 71 1.45 -5.90 5.88
C GLY A 71 0.69 -6.92 6.69
N VAL A 72 -0.34 -6.44 7.35
CA VAL A 72 -1.36 -7.29 7.98
C VAL A 72 -2.48 -7.54 6.99
N VAL A 73 -3.09 -8.73 7.05
CA VAL A 73 -4.26 -9.03 6.21
C VAL A 73 -5.40 -8.07 6.56
N GLU A 74 -5.92 -7.39 5.55
CA GLU A 74 -7.09 -6.52 5.65
C GLU A 74 -8.35 -7.38 5.61
N ARG A 75 -8.95 -7.61 6.79
CA ARG A 75 -10.13 -8.47 6.95
C ARG A 75 -11.33 -7.99 6.15
N LYS A 76 -11.42 -6.69 5.86
CA LYS A 76 -12.51 -6.13 5.05
C LYS A 76 -12.34 -6.35 3.55
N GLY A 77 -11.22 -6.93 3.11
CA GLY A 77 -10.94 -7.20 1.72
C GLY A 77 -10.82 -5.95 0.84
N PRO A 78 -10.75 -6.11 -0.49
CA PRO A 78 -10.49 -5.02 -1.44
C PRO A 78 -11.61 -3.98 -1.47
N SER A 79 -12.82 -4.39 -1.09
CA SER A 79 -14.01 -3.54 -1.08
C SER A 79 -14.26 -2.86 0.27
N GLN A 80 -13.35 -3.02 1.26
CA GLN A 80 -13.53 -2.48 2.61
C GLN A 80 -14.86 -2.92 3.27
N GLY A 81 -15.37 -4.10 2.93
CA GLY A 81 -16.63 -4.64 3.44
C GLY A 81 -17.88 -4.14 2.71
N GLN A 82 -17.74 -3.53 1.53
CA GLN A 82 -18.85 -3.07 0.70
C GLN A 82 -19.24 -4.12 -0.36
N THR A 83 -20.51 -4.11 -0.75
CA THR A 83 -21.04 -4.87 -1.89
C THR A 83 -21.59 -3.86 -2.89
N GLY A 84 -21.04 -3.83 -4.12
CA GLY A 84 -21.46 -2.87 -5.15
C GLY A 84 -21.28 -1.39 -4.76
N GLY A 85 -20.25 -1.08 -3.97
CA GLY A 85 -19.94 0.28 -3.51
C GLY A 85 -20.84 0.80 -2.38
N LYS A 86 -21.63 -0.08 -1.74
CA LYS A 86 -22.45 0.24 -0.57
C LYS A 86 -22.14 -0.75 0.55
N TYR A 87 -22.05 -0.28 1.78
CA TYR A 87 -22.23 -1.18 2.93
C TYR A 87 -23.64 -1.74 2.85
N ALA A 88 -23.84 -3.02 3.22
CA ALA A 88 -25.16 -3.62 3.28
C ALA A 88 -26.10 -2.68 4.06
N TRP A 89 -26.96 -1.98 3.33
CA TRP A 89 -27.91 -1.01 3.85
C TRP A 89 -29.20 -1.78 4.19
N PRO A 90 -29.98 -1.31 5.17
CA PRO A 90 -30.50 -2.02 6.35
C PRO A 90 -31.48 -3.17 6.10
N GLU A 91 -31.86 -3.42 4.85
CA GLU A 91 -32.76 -4.49 4.46
C GLU A 91 -32.02 -5.46 3.55
N LEU A 92 -31.72 -6.64 4.10
CA LEU A 92 -31.29 -7.79 3.32
C LEU A 92 -32.41 -8.19 2.36
N GLU A 93 -32.07 -8.71 1.18
CA GLU A 93 -33.07 -9.38 0.35
C GLU A 93 -33.77 -10.47 1.18
N PRO A 94 -35.10 -10.67 1.04
CA PRO A 94 -35.85 -11.62 1.85
C PRO A 94 -35.25 -13.02 1.89
N ALA A 95 -34.71 -13.49 0.75
CA ALA A 95 -34.02 -14.77 0.65
C ALA A 95 -32.74 -14.82 1.48
N SER A 96 -31.93 -13.75 1.46
CA SER A 96 -30.71 -13.64 2.25
C SER A 96 -31.02 -13.58 3.76
N LYS A 97 -32.09 -12.86 4.13
CA LYS A 97 -32.55 -12.79 5.53
C LYS A 97 -33.04 -14.15 6.04
N ALA A 98 -33.90 -14.82 5.29
CA ALA A 98 -34.42 -16.14 5.65
C ALA A 98 -33.29 -17.17 5.80
N TYR A 99 -32.31 -17.15 4.89
CA TYR A 99 -31.15 -18.03 4.98
C TYR A 99 -30.33 -17.80 6.25
N ILE A 100 -30.05 -16.53 6.59
CA ILE A 100 -29.29 -16.18 7.81
C ILE A 100 -30.07 -16.54 9.08
N GLU A 101 -31.39 -16.39 9.10
CA GLU A 101 -32.23 -16.79 10.24
C GLU A 101 -32.23 -18.32 10.44
N GLU A 102 -32.19 -19.09 9.36
CA GLU A 102 -32.19 -20.56 9.40
C GLU A 102 -30.80 -21.16 9.66
N HIS A 103 -29.75 -20.60 9.05
CA HIS A 103 -28.40 -21.20 9.03
C HIS A 103 -27.36 -20.40 9.82
N GLY A 104 -27.70 -19.19 10.30
CA GLY A 104 -26.76 -18.25 10.88
C GLY A 104 -25.92 -17.51 9.83
N ILE A 105 -25.03 -16.63 10.28
CA ILE A 105 -24.00 -16.04 9.42
C ILE A 105 -22.81 -17.02 9.41
N PRO A 106 -22.49 -17.62 8.26
CA PRO A 106 -21.36 -18.52 8.18
C PRO A 106 -20.06 -17.70 8.15
N TYR A 107 -19.54 -17.39 9.33
CA TYR A 107 -18.18 -16.88 9.44
C TYR A 107 -17.21 -17.92 8.86
N ASP A 108 -16.31 -17.47 7.99
CA ASP A 108 -15.32 -18.29 7.25
C ASP A 108 -15.85 -19.11 6.06
N SER A 109 -17.05 -18.84 5.50
CA SER A 109 -17.55 -19.52 4.28
C SER A 109 -17.35 -18.75 2.97
N TRP A 110 -16.52 -17.72 2.99
CA TRP A 110 -16.02 -17.03 1.80
C TRP A 110 -14.53 -17.32 1.69
#